data_AF-A0A951XBC8-F1
#
_entry.id   AF-A0A951XBC8-F1
#
_cell.length_a   1.000
_cell.length_b   1.000
_cell.length_c   1.000
_cell.angle_alpha   90.00
_cell.angle_beta   90.00
_cell.angle_gamma   90.00
#
_symmetry.space_group_name_H-M   'P 1'
#
loop_
_entity.id
_entity.type
_entity.pdbx_description
1 polymer ?
#
loop_
_entity_poly.entity_id
_entity_poly.type
_entity_poly.pdbx_seq_one_letter_code
_entity_poly.pdbx_strand_id
1 'polypeptide(L)'
;MEETSEINALLNLLEDPDHEVFDTVSTRIVSFGRPIIPNLEQLWEATTDHVVQEKIELLIHRLHFLELQQDFIAYANSPAQELLQGALLVARYQYPDLLSKPVFDEIDKIKRHIWLELNSYLTALEQVNIMNRIFYTHYKFKGVEVSYQQPEEFLINKVLEMKRGNTISSAILYQLFCDLLDIPVKAIKIPKPACLFRYFV
;
A
#
# COMPACT_ATOMS: atom_id res chain seq x y z
N MET A 1 7.50 7.81 33.07
CA MET A 1 8.76 8.58 33.03
C MET A 1 9.98 7.67 32.88
N GLU A 2 9.89 6.36 33.16
CA GLU A 2 11.02 5.40 33.02
C GLU A 2 11.26 4.92 31.57
N GLU A 3 10.20 4.72 30.77
CA GLU A 3 10.33 4.24 29.37
C GLU A 3 11.20 5.17 28.51
N THR A 4 11.12 6.49 28.73
CA THR A 4 11.89 7.47 27.95
C THR A 4 13.39 7.44 28.29
N SER A 5 13.76 7.16 29.55
CA SER A 5 15.18 7.05 29.91
C SER A 5 15.80 5.73 29.46
N GLU A 6 15.04 4.63 29.50
CA GLU A 6 15.52 3.35 28.96
C GLU A 6 15.70 3.41 27.44
N ILE A 7 14.73 3.99 26.72
CA ILE A 7 14.84 4.19 25.28
C ILE A 7 16.08 5.04 24.98
N ASN A 8 16.26 6.19 25.62
CA ASN A 8 17.43 7.04 25.39
C ASN A 8 18.77 6.34 25.74
N ALA A 9 18.79 5.46 26.74
CA ALA A 9 19.98 4.67 27.06
C ALA A 9 20.27 3.62 25.97
N LEU A 10 19.26 2.90 25.49
CA LEU A 10 19.38 1.94 24.38
C LEU A 10 19.82 2.62 23.09
N LEU A 11 19.31 3.82 22.85
CA LEU A 11 19.64 4.68 21.71
C LEU A 11 21.09 5.15 21.73
N ASN A 12 21.65 5.47 22.88
CA ASN A 12 23.08 5.82 23.01
C ASN A 12 24.00 4.59 22.87
N LEU A 13 23.57 3.42 23.35
CA LEU A 13 24.31 2.15 23.20
C LEU A 13 24.35 1.64 21.76
N LEU A 14 23.54 2.23 20.87
CA LEU A 14 23.51 1.92 19.44
C LEU A 14 24.75 2.46 18.70
N GLU A 15 25.42 3.47 19.28
CA GLU A 15 26.68 4.03 18.80
C GLU A 15 27.90 3.22 19.25
N ASP A 16 27.74 2.23 20.15
CA ASP A 16 28.85 1.41 20.60
C ASP A 16 29.39 0.50 19.47
N PRO A 17 30.72 0.35 19.36
CA PRO A 17 31.35 -0.49 18.35
C PRO A 17 31.18 -2.01 18.61
N ASP A 18 30.63 -2.39 19.78
CA ASP A 18 30.44 -3.79 20.17
C ASP A 18 29.22 -4.41 19.49
N HIS A 19 29.44 -5.49 18.75
CA HIS A 19 28.41 -6.22 18.03
C HIS A 19 27.43 -6.96 18.96
N GLU A 20 27.87 -7.46 20.13
CA GLU A 20 26.97 -8.16 21.07
C GLU A 20 25.99 -7.20 21.74
N VAL A 21 26.46 -5.98 22.03
CA VAL A 21 25.62 -4.89 22.57
C VAL A 21 24.59 -4.48 21.52
N PHE A 22 25.01 -4.30 20.27
CA PHE A 22 24.11 -3.96 19.17
C PHE A 22 23.01 -5.03 18.96
N ASP A 23 23.33 -6.32 18.98
CA ASP A 23 22.36 -7.39 18.80
C ASP A 23 21.34 -7.46 19.95
N THR A 24 21.78 -7.19 21.18
CA THR A 24 20.91 -7.15 22.36
C THR A 24 19.98 -5.94 22.31
N VAL A 25 20.53 -4.77 21.98
CA VAL A 25 19.80 -3.50 21.86
C VAL A 25 18.79 -3.58 20.72
N SER A 26 19.18 -4.07 19.54
CA SER A 26 18.29 -4.24 18.39
C SER A 26 17.11 -5.15 18.68
N THR A 27 17.33 -6.28 19.35
CA THR A 27 16.26 -7.20 19.76
C THR A 27 15.28 -6.52 20.72
N ARG A 28 15.79 -5.70 21.64
CA ARG A 28 14.97 -4.94 22.58
C ARG A 28 14.19 -3.81 21.87
N ILE A 29 14.81 -3.09 20.94
CA ILE A 29 14.17 -2.06 20.12
C ILE A 29 13.04 -2.65 19.28
N VAL A 30 13.26 -3.80 18.66
CA VAL A 30 12.21 -4.53 17.91
C VAL A 30 11.03 -4.90 18.82
N SER A 31 11.27 -5.19 20.10
CA SER A 31 10.19 -5.50 21.05
C SER A 31 9.33 -4.29 21.43
N PHE A 32 9.84 -3.06 21.31
CA PHE A 32 9.07 -1.84 21.57
C PHE A 32 8.13 -1.47 20.41
N GLY A 33 8.44 -1.92 19.18
CA GLY A 33 7.59 -1.73 18.00
C GLY A 33 7.47 -0.26 17.54
N ARG A 34 6.33 0.09 16.92
CA ARG A 34 6.03 1.40 16.30
C ARG A 34 6.46 2.67 17.05
N PRO A 35 6.24 2.82 18.38
CA PRO A 35 6.51 4.09 19.05
C PRO A 35 7.99 4.50 19.04
N ILE A 36 8.92 3.59 18.74
CA ILE A 36 10.35 3.90 18.72
C ILE A 36 10.84 4.45 17.37
N ILE A 37 10.04 4.33 16.30
CA ILE A 37 10.43 4.75 14.93
C ILE A 37 10.83 6.24 14.88
N PRO A 38 10.02 7.20 15.40
CA PRO A 38 10.40 8.62 15.37
C PRO A 38 11.71 8.91 16.12
N ASN A 39 11.98 8.15 17.19
CA ASN A 39 13.21 8.32 17.95
C ASN A 39 14.43 7.78 17.18
N LEU A 40 14.26 6.67 16.44
CA LEU A 40 15.31 6.13 15.57
C LEU A 40 15.59 7.07 14.39
N GLU A 41 14.56 7.69 13.81
CA GLU A 41 14.72 8.71 12.77
C GLU A 41 15.49 9.93 13.29
N GLN A 42 15.13 10.42 14.49
CA GLN A 42 15.84 11.53 15.12
C GLN A 42 17.32 11.21 15.39
N LEU A 43 17.63 9.98 15.82
CA LEU A 43 19.01 9.54 15.97
C LEU A 43 19.73 9.46 14.63
N TRP A 44 19.09 8.89 13.62
CA TRP A 44 19.67 8.77 12.29
C TRP A 44 20.07 10.15 11.73
N GLU A 45 19.25 11.17 11.97
CA GLU A 45 19.56 12.56 11.61
C GLU A 45 20.69 13.19 12.45
N ALA A 46 20.81 12.80 13.72
CA ALA A 46 21.80 13.37 14.64
C ALA A 46 23.19 12.72 14.50
N THR A 47 23.25 11.44 14.12
CA THR A 47 24.48 10.67 13.97
C THR A 47 25.17 10.99 12.65
N THR A 48 26.48 11.26 12.69
CA THR A 48 27.30 11.54 11.49
C THR A 48 28.07 10.33 10.99
N ASP A 49 28.08 9.22 11.74
CA ASP A 49 28.75 7.98 11.35
C ASP A 49 27.87 7.18 10.38
N HIS A 50 28.36 6.99 9.16
CA HIS A 50 27.66 6.22 8.12
C HIS A 50 27.40 4.76 8.51
N VAL A 51 28.28 4.12 9.28
CA VAL A 51 28.10 2.72 9.69
C VAL A 51 26.93 2.58 10.65
N VAL A 52 26.80 3.54 11.57
CA VAL A 52 25.69 3.58 12.53
C VAL A 52 24.39 3.98 11.83
N GLN A 53 24.44 4.91 10.87
CA GLN A 53 23.28 5.26 10.04
C GLN A 53 22.72 4.05 9.27
N GLU A 54 23.56 3.27 8.59
CA GLU A 54 23.11 2.06 7.87
C GLU A 54 22.48 1.03 8.83
N LYS A 55 23.06 0.86 10.02
CA LYS A 55 22.51 -0.03 11.05
C LYS A 55 21.13 0.43 11.54
N ILE A 56 20.96 1.74 11.80
CA ILE A 56 19.67 2.31 12.22
C ILE A 56 18.64 2.16 11.08
N GLU A 57 19.02 2.41 9.83
CA GLU A 57 18.16 2.24 8.66
C GLU A 57 17.65 0.79 8.54
N LEU A 58 18.54 -0.20 8.70
CA LEU A 58 18.16 -1.61 8.71
C LEU A 58 17.18 -1.95 9.85
N LEU A 59 17.33 -1.34 11.03
CA LEU A 59 16.41 -1.52 12.15
C LEU A 59 15.02 -0.93 11.86
N ILE A 60 14.98 0.28 11.30
CA ILE A 60 13.73 0.95 10.89
C ILE A 60 13.02 0.09 9.83
N HIS A 61 13.73 -0.37 8.80
CA HIS A 61 13.17 -1.28 7.79
C HIS A 61 12.64 -2.58 8.39
N ARG A 62 13.37 -3.19 9.33
CA ARG A 62 12.95 -4.42 10.00
C ARG A 62 11.69 -4.22 10.84
N LEU A 63 11.59 -3.09 11.56
CA LEU A 63 10.39 -2.71 12.32
C LEU A 63 9.19 -2.57 11.39
N HIS A 64 9.30 -1.79 10.33
CA HIS A 64 8.22 -1.63 9.34
C HIS A 64 7.80 -2.96 8.71
N PHE A 65 8.76 -3.84 8.42
CA PHE A 65 8.47 -5.15 7.84
C PHE A 65 7.69 -6.05 8.81
N LEU A 66 8.09 -6.10 10.08
CA LEU A 66 7.39 -6.89 11.10
C LEU A 66 5.95 -6.38 11.32
N GLU A 67 5.77 -5.06 11.34
CA GLU A 67 4.44 -4.45 11.42
C GLU A 67 3.59 -4.80 10.20
N LEU A 68 4.16 -4.69 9.01
CA LEU A 68 3.45 -5.02 7.78
C LEU A 68 3.04 -6.50 7.76
N GLN A 69 3.89 -7.40 8.27
CA GLN A 69 3.56 -8.81 8.41
C GLN A 69 2.36 -9.02 9.36
N GLN A 70 2.32 -8.31 10.49
CA GLN A 70 1.17 -8.35 11.40
C GLN A 70 -0.10 -7.81 10.73
N ASP A 71 0.01 -6.70 10.00
CA ASP A 71 -1.10 -6.10 9.24
C ASP A 71 -1.65 -7.08 8.18
N PHE A 72 -0.77 -7.80 7.46
CA PHE A 72 -1.18 -8.83 6.50
C PHE A 72 -1.87 -10.02 7.16
N ILE A 73 -1.38 -10.47 8.33
CA ILE A 73 -2.01 -11.55 9.09
C ILE A 73 -3.40 -11.11 9.58
N ALA A 74 -3.53 -9.88 10.09
CA ALA A 74 -4.80 -9.32 10.50
C ALA A 74 -5.79 -9.21 9.33
N TYR A 75 -5.31 -8.76 8.16
CA TYR A 75 -6.10 -8.71 6.94
C TYR A 75 -6.57 -10.10 6.48
N ALA A 76 -5.67 -11.10 6.49
CA ALA A 76 -6.01 -12.47 6.10
C ALA A 76 -7.07 -13.10 7.00
N ASN A 77 -7.05 -12.77 8.30
CA ASN A 77 -8.02 -13.26 9.29
C ASN A 77 -9.31 -12.43 9.35
N SER A 78 -9.39 -11.30 8.65
CA SER A 78 -10.59 -10.46 8.62
C SER A 78 -11.73 -11.16 7.85
N PRO A 79 -12.99 -11.12 8.36
CA PRO A 79 -14.14 -11.69 7.67
C PRO A 79 -14.54 -10.92 6.40
N ALA A 80 -14.19 -9.63 6.33
CA ALA A 80 -14.38 -8.78 5.15
C ALA A 80 -13.00 -8.38 4.60
N GLN A 81 -12.58 -9.06 3.54
CA GLN A 81 -11.32 -8.78 2.86
C GLN A 81 -11.57 -7.74 1.77
N GLU A 82 -11.43 -6.48 2.13
CA GLU A 82 -11.57 -5.38 1.17
C GLU A 82 -10.33 -5.29 0.26
N LEU A 83 -10.58 -5.36 -1.05
CA LEU A 83 -9.53 -5.38 -2.07
C LEU A 83 -8.58 -4.17 -1.99
N LEU A 84 -9.14 -2.99 -1.71
CA LEU A 84 -8.37 -1.75 -1.55
C LEU A 84 -7.41 -1.83 -0.35
N GLN A 85 -7.87 -2.38 0.77
CA GLN A 85 -7.04 -2.51 1.97
C GLN A 85 -5.86 -3.44 1.70
N GLY A 86 -6.10 -4.60 1.07
CA GLY A 86 -5.04 -5.53 0.69
C GLY A 86 -4.02 -4.90 -0.27
N ALA A 87 -4.49 -4.13 -1.26
CA ALA A 87 -3.61 -3.44 -2.20
C ALA A 87 -2.81 -2.29 -1.56
N LEU A 88 -3.39 -1.59 -0.58
CA LEU A 88 -2.67 -0.58 0.22
C LEU A 88 -1.57 -1.22 1.07
N LEU A 89 -1.79 -2.42 1.62
CA LEU A 89 -0.73 -3.15 2.35
C LEU A 89 0.45 -3.47 1.44
N VAL A 90 0.20 -3.89 0.19
CA VAL A 90 1.29 -4.10 -0.79
C VAL A 90 2.04 -2.79 -1.07
N ALA A 91 1.34 -1.67 -1.20
CA ALA A 91 1.99 -0.37 -1.37
C ALA A 91 2.80 0.08 -0.15
N ARG A 92 2.36 -0.27 1.07
CA ARG A 92 3.10 0.00 2.31
C ARG A 92 4.41 -0.75 2.43
N TYR A 93 4.58 -1.86 1.72
CA TYR A 93 5.88 -2.55 1.64
C TYR A 93 6.96 -1.66 1.02
N GLN A 94 6.63 -0.94 -0.05
CA GLN A 94 7.57 -0.04 -0.73
C GLN A 94 7.56 1.38 -0.15
N TYR A 95 6.44 1.81 0.42
CA TYR A 95 6.25 3.12 1.01
C TYR A 95 5.67 3.00 2.43
N PRO A 96 6.52 2.81 3.46
CA PRO A 96 6.05 2.62 4.83
C PRO A 96 5.17 3.77 5.36
N ASP A 97 5.48 5.01 4.96
CA ASP A 97 4.77 6.23 5.35
C ASP A 97 3.54 6.56 4.49
N LEU A 98 3.08 5.60 3.68
CA LEU A 98 1.94 5.81 2.81
C LEU A 98 0.70 6.21 3.62
N LEU A 99 0.22 7.43 3.38
CA LEU A 99 -1.06 7.89 3.89
C LEU A 99 -2.19 7.25 3.07
N SER A 100 -3.08 6.53 3.75
CA SER A 100 -4.23 5.90 3.10
C SER A 100 -5.32 6.91 2.71
N LYS A 101 -5.51 7.99 3.49
CA LYS A 101 -6.59 8.96 3.29
C LYS A 101 -6.66 9.55 1.87
N PRO A 102 -5.56 10.06 1.27
CA PRO A 102 -5.60 10.60 -0.09
C PRO A 102 -6.04 9.58 -1.14
N VAL A 103 -5.65 8.31 -0.94
CA VAL A 103 -6.05 7.20 -1.83
C VAL A 103 -7.55 6.96 -1.74
N PHE A 104 -8.10 6.90 -0.52
CA PHE A 104 -9.54 6.78 -0.31
C PHE A 104 -10.32 7.96 -0.88
N ASP A 105 -9.85 9.20 -0.66
CA ASP A 105 -10.51 10.41 -1.15
C ASP A 105 -10.58 10.45 -2.69
N GLU A 106 -9.50 10.08 -3.39
CA GLU A 106 -9.51 10.01 -4.85
C GLU A 106 -10.40 8.87 -5.37
N ILE A 107 -10.44 7.73 -4.69
CA ILE A 107 -11.36 6.64 -5.03
C ILE A 107 -12.81 7.08 -4.85
N ASP A 108 -13.15 7.72 -3.73
CA ASP A 108 -14.50 8.21 -3.47
C ASP A 108 -14.94 9.26 -4.48
N LYS A 109 -14.02 10.13 -4.90
CA LYS A 109 -14.25 11.12 -5.95
C LYS A 109 -14.57 10.46 -7.30
N ILE A 110 -13.79 9.45 -7.71
CA ILE A 110 -14.06 8.68 -8.94
C ILE A 110 -15.39 7.94 -8.81
N LYS A 111 -15.64 7.28 -7.66
CA LYS A 111 -16.87 6.56 -7.38
C LYS A 111 -18.09 7.47 -7.54
N ARG A 112 -18.08 8.65 -6.93
CA ARG A 112 -19.18 9.65 -7.05
C ARG A 112 -19.40 10.06 -8.50
N HIS A 113 -18.33 10.26 -9.26
CA HIS A 113 -18.43 10.62 -10.68
C HIS A 113 -19.10 9.50 -11.50
N ILE A 114 -18.70 8.24 -11.27
CA ILE A 114 -19.34 7.09 -11.92
C ILE A 114 -20.80 6.98 -11.51
N TRP A 115 -21.10 7.11 -10.21
CA TRP A 115 -22.46 7.03 -9.68
C TRP A 115 -23.40 8.09 -10.28
N LEU A 116 -22.92 9.31 -10.54
CA LEU A 116 -23.70 10.37 -11.18
C LEU A 116 -24.02 10.08 -12.65
N GLU A 117 -23.16 9.33 -13.35
CA GLU A 117 -23.42 8.93 -14.75
C GLU A 117 -24.24 7.64 -14.86
N LEU A 118 -24.27 6.81 -13.81
CA LEU A 118 -25.06 5.59 -13.76
C LEU A 118 -26.55 5.91 -13.54
N ASN A 119 -27.39 5.49 -14.48
CA ASN A 119 -28.84 5.51 -14.34
C ASN A 119 -29.37 4.11 -13.96
N SER A 120 -30.46 4.08 -13.19
CA SER A 120 -31.08 2.83 -12.69
C SER A 120 -31.72 1.94 -13.76
N TYR A 121 -31.85 2.41 -15.00
CA TYR A 121 -32.45 1.67 -16.12
C TYR A 121 -31.43 1.17 -17.15
N LEU A 122 -30.14 1.30 -16.86
CA LEU A 122 -29.09 0.88 -17.79
C LEU A 122 -28.96 -0.64 -17.82
N THR A 123 -28.72 -1.16 -19.01
CA THR A 123 -28.30 -2.55 -19.20
C THR A 123 -26.87 -2.75 -18.69
N ALA A 124 -26.53 -4.00 -18.36
CA ALA A 124 -25.19 -4.40 -17.94
C ALA A 124 -24.08 -3.89 -18.88
N LEU A 125 -24.32 -3.94 -20.20
CA LEU A 125 -23.37 -3.47 -21.21
C LEU A 125 -23.15 -1.95 -21.14
N GLU A 126 -24.22 -1.19 -20.92
CA GLU A 126 -24.16 0.26 -20.82
C GLU A 126 -23.44 0.71 -19.55
N GLN A 127 -23.66 0.03 -18.43
CA GLN A 127 -22.93 0.28 -17.17
C GLN A 127 -21.42 0.11 -17.37
N VAL A 128 -21.01 -0.98 -18.03
CA VAL A 128 -19.60 -1.25 -18.37
C VAL A 128 -19.04 -0.19 -19.32
N ASN A 129 -19.82 0.26 -20.32
CA ASN A 129 -19.39 1.31 -21.24
C ASN A 129 -19.19 2.66 -20.56
N ILE A 130 -20.06 3.03 -19.61
CA ILE A 130 -19.91 4.25 -18.81
C ILE A 130 -18.65 4.17 -17.95
N MET A 131 -18.43 3.05 -17.27
CA MET A 131 -17.19 2.82 -16.52
C MET A 131 -15.96 2.98 -17.42
N ASN A 132 -15.92 2.29 -18.57
CA ASN A 132 -14.80 2.38 -19.50
C ASN A 132 -14.57 3.82 -19.98
N ARG A 133 -15.64 4.55 -20.29
CA ARG A 133 -15.56 5.97 -20.68
C ARG A 133 -14.97 6.82 -19.55
N ILE A 134 -15.41 6.66 -18.32
CA ILE A 134 -14.91 7.45 -17.20
C ILE A 134 -13.44 7.13 -16.93
N PHE A 135 -13.06 5.86 -16.85
CA PHE A 135 -11.67 5.48 -16.58
C PHE A 135 -10.73 5.90 -17.70
N TYR A 136 -11.00 5.49 -18.94
CA TYR A 136 -10.06 5.62 -20.04
C TYR A 136 -10.20 6.96 -20.78
N THR A 137 -11.39 7.57 -20.83
CA THR A 137 -11.60 8.86 -21.51
C THR A 137 -11.49 10.04 -20.56
N HIS A 138 -12.20 10.03 -19.43
CA HIS A 138 -12.23 11.16 -18.50
C HIS A 138 -10.96 11.23 -17.63
N TYR A 139 -10.67 10.14 -16.89
CA TYR A 139 -9.49 10.07 -16.03
C TYR A 139 -8.20 9.73 -16.81
N LYS A 140 -8.31 9.28 -18.06
CA LYS A 140 -7.20 8.97 -18.97
C LYS A 140 -6.25 7.92 -18.41
N PHE A 141 -6.78 6.93 -17.68
CA PHE A 141 -5.99 5.77 -17.26
C PHE A 141 -5.40 5.09 -18.49
N LYS A 142 -4.12 4.71 -18.43
CA LYS A 142 -3.43 3.98 -19.50
C LYS A 142 -2.89 2.67 -18.97
N GLY A 143 -3.21 1.59 -19.67
CA GLY A 143 -2.57 0.29 -19.49
C GLY A 143 -1.16 0.33 -20.04
N VAL A 144 -0.18 -0.04 -19.22
CA VAL A 144 1.22 -0.23 -19.65
C VAL A 144 1.52 -1.73 -19.68
N GLU A 145 2.37 -2.17 -20.62
CA GLU A 145 2.87 -3.54 -20.60
C GLU A 145 3.62 -3.81 -19.30
N VAL A 146 3.50 -5.04 -18.78
CA VAL A 146 4.08 -5.42 -17.49
C VAL A 146 5.60 -5.30 -17.57
N SER A 147 6.15 -4.25 -16.96
CA SER A 147 7.58 -4.06 -16.79
C SER A 147 7.95 -4.20 -15.32
N TYR A 148 8.78 -5.20 -14.98
CA TYR A 148 9.27 -5.39 -13.61
C TYR A 148 10.30 -4.33 -13.18
N GLN A 149 10.74 -3.47 -14.11
CA GLN A 149 11.68 -2.38 -13.81
C GLN A 149 11.00 -1.21 -13.09
N GLN A 150 9.66 -1.12 -13.13
CA GLN A 150 8.89 -0.04 -12.52
C GLN A 150 7.87 -0.61 -11.52
N PRO A 151 8.27 -0.87 -10.27
CA PRO A 151 7.38 -1.37 -9.22
C PRO A 151 6.14 -0.49 -9.00
N GLU A 152 6.27 0.81 -9.26
CA GLU A 152 5.19 1.79 -9.12
C GLU A 152 3.94 1.46 -9.96
N GLU A 153 4.11 0.79 -11.10
CA GLU A 153 2.99 0.39 -11.97
C GLU A 153 2.11 -0.72 -11.34
N PHE A 154 2.62 -1.39 -10.30
CA PHE A 154 1.93 -2.41 -9.51
C PHE A 154 1.19 -1.83 -8.30
N LEU A 155 1.48 -0.59 -7.92
CA LEU A 155 1.01 -0.01 -6.66
C LEU A 155 -0.17 0.95 -6.88
N ILE A 156 -1.31 0.68 -6.22
CA ILE A 156 -2.55 1.44 -6.45
C ILE A 156 -2.39 2.94 -6.20
N ASN A 157 -1.68 3.32 -5.14
CA ASN A 157 -1.43 4.73 -4.82
C ASN A 157 -0.73 5.45 -5.99
N LYS A 158 0.31 4.83 -6.55
CA LYS A 158 1.04 5.39 -7.69
C LYS A 158 0.25 5.32 -8.99
N VAL A 159 -0.52 4.27 -9.19
CA VAL A 159 -1.39 4.14 -10.37
C VAL A 159 -2.47 5.22 -10.38
N LEU A 160 -3.05 5.58 -9.24
CA LEU A 160 -4.03 6.66 -9.12
C LEU A 160 -3.38 8.04 -9.36
N GLU A 161 -2.18 8.27 -8.83
CA GLU A 161 -1.41 9.51 -9.04
C GLU A 161 -0.99 9.68 -10.51
N MET A 162 -0.37 8.66 -11.09
CA MET A 162 0.23 8.71 -12.43
C MET A 162 -0.78 8.44 -13.54
N LYS A 163 -1.94 7.85 -13.21
CA LYS A 163 -2.96 7.37 -14.17
C LYS A 163 -2.39 6.35 -15.16
N ARG A 164 -1.34 5.63 -14.73
CA ARG A 164 -0.65 4.59 -15.51
C ARG A 164 -0.53 3.37 -14.63
N GLY A 165 -1.09 2.26 -15.09
CA GLY A 165 -1.05 1.00 -14.35
C GLY A 165 -0.86 -0.16 -15.29
N ASN A 166 -0.26 -1.22 -14.78
CA ASN A 166 -0.20 -2.48 -15.50
C ASN A 166 -1.58 -3.15 -15.55
N THR A 167 -1.69 -4.29 -16.24
CA THR A 167 -2.95 -5.02 -16.34
C THR A 167 -3.53 -5.42 -14.98
N ILE A 168 -2.67 -5.78 -14.01
CA ILE A 168 -3.10 -6.29 -12.70
C ILE A 168 -3.68 -5.14 -11.87
N SER A 169 -2.95 -4.04 -11.71
CA SER A 169 -3.37 -2.86 -10.94
C SER A 169 -4.61 -2.22 -11.55
N SER A 170 -4.65 -2.12 -12.88
CA SER A 170 -5.84 -1.62 -13.59
C SER A 170 -7.03 -2.55 -13.36
N ALA A 171 -6.80 -3.86 -13.33
CA ALA A 171 -7.86 -4.81 -13.07
C ALA A 171 -8.36 -4.75 -11.62
N ILE A 172 -7.46 -4.60 -10.66
CA ILE A 172 -7.80 -4.43 -9.24
C ILE A 172 -8.64 -3.16 -9.05
N LEU A 173 -8.22 -2.04 -9.65
CA LEU A 173 -9.00 -0.79 -9.60
C LEU A 173 -10.37 -0.99 -10.22
N TYR A 174 -10.45 -1.56 -11.41
CA TYR A 174 -11.74 -1.79 -12.07
C TYR A 174 -12.67 -2.67 -11.24
N GLN A 175 -12.16 -3.78 -10.68
CA GLN A 175 -12.92 -4.64 -9.78
C GLN A 175 -13.39 -3.90 -8.54
N LEU A 176 -12.52 -3.11 -7.92
CA LEU A 176 -12.83 -2.32 -6.73
C LEU A 176 -14.02 -1.38 -7.00
N PHE A 177 -14.02 -0.69 -8.14
CA PHE A 177 -15.14 0.19 -8.48
C PHE A 177 -16.42 -0.56 -8.82
N CYS A 178 -16.35 -1.74 -9.44
CA CYS A 178 -17.52 -2.60 -9.63
C CYS A 178 -18.13 -3.01 -8.29
N ASP A 179 -17.30 -3.48 -7.35
CA ASP A 179 -17.73 -3.89 -6.01
C ASP A 179 -18.31 -2.71 -5.23
N LEU A 180 -17.71 -1.52 -5.31
CA LEU A 180 -18.18 -0.31 -4.63
C LEU A 180 -19.49 0.29 -5.18
N LEU A 181 -19.87 -0.08 -6.40
CA LEU A 181 -21.06 0.40 -7.11
C LEU A 181 -22.13 -0.69 -7.24
N ASP A 182 -21.94 -1.84 -6.57
CA ASP A 182 -22.80 -3.02 -6.65
C ASP A 182 -23.06 -3.50 -8.10
N ILE A 183 -22.09 -3.28 -8.98
CA ILE A 183 -22.14 -3.77 -10.36
C ILE A 183 -21.65 -5.21 -10.32
N PRO A 184 -22.45 -6.20 -10.74
CA PRO A 184 -22.12 -7.61 -10.59
C PRO A 184 -21.10 -8.06 -11.65
N VAL A 185 -19.91 -7.46 -11.67
CA VAL A 185 -18.80 -7.80 -12.54
C VAL A 185 -17.69 -8.40 -11.70
N LYS A 186 -17.14 -9.54 -12.13
CA LYS A 186 -15.93 -10.11 -11.53
C LYS A 186 -14.83 -10.31 -12.55
N ALA A 187 -13.61 -9.98 -12.16
CA ALA A 187 -12.40 -10.34 -12.88
C ALA A 187 -12.23 -11.87 -12.91
N ILE A 188 -12.00 -12.40 -14.11
CA ILE A 188 -11.59 -13.77 -14.39
C ILE A 188 -10.16 -13.73 -14.90
N LYS A 189 -9.30 -14.50 -14.23
CA LYS A 189 -7.90 -14.67 -14.63
C LYS A 189 -7.81 -15.63 -15.81
N ILE A 190 -7.15 -15.21 -16.89
CA ILE A 190 -6.84 -16.06 -18.05
C ILE A 190 -5.33 -16.31 -18.08
N PRO A 191 -4.86 -17.48 -18.55
CA PRO A 191 -3.44 -17.74 -18.77
C PRO A 191 -2.88 -16.90 -19.92
N LYS A 192 -2.54 -15.64 -19.61
CA LYS A 192 -1.69 -14.63 -20.30
C LYS A 192 -1.87 -13.29 -19.53
N PRO A 193 -1.09 -12.21 -19.74
CA PRO A 193 -1.19 -10.99 -18.93
C PRO A 193 -2.47 -10.16 -19.18
N ALA A 194 -3.60 -10.81 -19.46
CA ALA A 194 -4.92 -10.24 -19.70
C ALA A 194 -5.89 -10.71 -18.60
N CYS A 195 -6.53 -9.76 -17.92
CA CYS A 195 -7.68 -10.01 -17.08
C CYS A 195 -8.95 -9.76 -17.90
N LEU A 196 -9.92 -10.70 -17.90
CA LEU A 196 -11.24 -10.47 -18.47
C LEU A 196 -12.23 -10.20 -17.36
N PHE A 197 -13.12 -9.24 -17.56
CA PHE A 197 -14.22 -8.97 -16.64
C PHE A 197 -15.48 -9.69 -17.13
N ARG A 198 -16.09 -10.51 -16.27
CA ARG A 198 -17.37 -11.19 -16.54
C ARG A 198 -18.46 -10.57 -15.69
N TYR A 199 -19.53 -10.13 -16.35
CA TYR A 199 -20.76 -9.73 -15.70
C TYR A 199 -21.56 -10.98 -15.28
N PHE A 200 -22.04 -11.01 -14.04
CA PHE A 200 -22.93 -12.01 -13.47
C PHE A 200 -24.33 -11.37 -13.42
N VAL A 201 -25.29 -12.02 -14.07
CA VAL A 201 -26.71 -11.62 -14.07
C VAL A 201 -27.44 -12.41 -13.00
#